data_AF-A0A3S9Q1B6-F1
#
_entry.id   AF-A0A3S9Q1B6-F1
#
_cell.length_a   1.000
_cell.length_b   1.000
_cell.length_c   1.000
_cell.angle_alpha   90.00
_cell.angle_beta   90.00
_cell.angle_gamma   90.00
#
_symmetry.space_group_name_H-M   'P 1'
#
loop_
_entity.id
_entity.type
_entity.pdbx_description
1 polymer ?
#
loop_
_entity_poly.entity_id
_entity_poly.type
_entity_poly.pdbx_seq_one_letter_code
_entity_poly.pdbx_strand_id
1 'polypeptide(L)'
;MAHFSGIELKNLRKEAGFTQKDLANKIGISRETVVAIENEHPKTINSLSLEVVNTWWGICRASVSEASQLAFKVQVMTFFSLQ
;
A
#
# COMPACT_ATOMS: atom_id res chain seq x y z
N MET A 1 9.92 -13.39 10.34
CA MET A 1 8.55 -12.84 10.35
C MET A 1 8.31 -12.22 8.98
N ALA A 2 7.21 -12.55 8.31
CA ALA A 2 6.84 -11.84 7.10
C ALA A 2 6.62 -10.36 7.47
N HIS A 3 7.09 -9.43 6.64
CA HIS A 3 6.91 -7.99 6.81
C HIS A 3 6.08 -7.48 5.62
N PHE A 4 5.07 -6.66 5.89
CA PHE A 4 4.28 -6.03 4.85
C PHE A 4 5.13 -4.91 4.23
N SER A 5 5.44 -4.98 2.94
CA SER A 5 6.36 -4.01 2.34
C SER A 5 5.62 -2.75 1.90
N GLY A 6 6.01 -1.62 2.50
CA GLY A 6 5.52 -0.30 2.12
C GLY A 6 6.03 0.14 0.74
N ILE A 7 7.11 -0.48 0.26
CA ILE A 7 7.67 -0.26 -1.06
C ILE A 7 6.70 -0.69 -2.17
N GLU A 8 5.96 -1.79 -1.98
CA GLU A 8 4.99 -2.21 -2.99
C GLU A 8 3.77 -1.30 -3.06
N LEU A 9 3.30 -0.78 -1.91
CA LEU A 9 2.28 0.26 -1.88
C LEU A 9 2.73 1.53 -2.62
N LYS A 10 4.01 1.92 -2.48
CA LYS A 10 4.62 3.03 -3.22
C LYS A 10 4.63 2.78 -4.72
N ASN A 11 4.96 1.57 -5.15
CA ASN A 11 4.98 1.19 -6.56
C ASN A 11 3.58 1.27 -7.16
N LEU A 12 2.58 0.68 -6.50
CA LEU A 12 1.17 0.77 -6.91
C LEU A 12 0.70 2.20 -7.06
N ARG A 13 1.01 3.07 -6.08
CA ARG A 13 0.62 4.48 -6.13
C ARG A 13 1.22 5.17 -7.35
N LYS A 14 2.52 4.99 -7.57
CA LYS A 14 3.25 5.62 -8.67
C LYS A 14 2.73 5.17 -10.03
N GLU A 15 2.51 3.87 -10.21
CA GLU A 15 1.96 3.32 -11.44
C GLU A 15 0.54 3.82 -11.71
N ALA A 16 -0.28 3.93 -10.65
CA ALA A 16 -1.61 4.54 -10.74
C ALA A 16 -1.61 6.06 -10.99
N GLY A 17 -0.44 6.71 -11.07
CA GLY A 17 -0.30 8.13 -11.39
C GLY A 17 -0.65 9.10 -10.27
N PHE A 18 -0.78 8.63 -9.02
CA PHE A 18 -1.13 9.50 -7.89
C PHE A 18 0.12 10.08 -7.21
N THR A 19 0.05 11.35 -6.79
CA THR A 19 1.01 11.86 -5.80
C THR A 19 0.70 11.29 -4.42
N GLN A 20 1.65 11.39 -3.48
CA GLN A 20 1.40 11.00 -2.08
C GLN A 20 0.24 11.78 -1.46
N LYS A 21 0.08 13.06 -1.85
CA LYS A 21 -1.01 13.92 -1.37
C LYS A 21 -2.36 13.48 -1.94
N ASP A 22 -2.43 13.15 -3.23
CA ASP A 22 -3.67 12.71 -3.86
C ASP A 22 -4.18 11.42 -3.22
N LEU A 23 -3.27 10.46 -3.02
CA LEU A 23 -3.61 9.21 -2.39
C LEU A 23 -4.03 9.40 -0.92
N ALA A 24 -3.28 10.20 -0.16
CA ALA A 24 -3.61 10.51 1.23
C ALA A 24 -5.03 11.08 1.36
N ASN A 25 -5.39 12.03 0.50
CA ASN A 25 -6.73 12.62 0.45
C ASN A 25 -7.81 11.59 0.12
N LYS A 26 -7.53 10.65 -0.81
CA LYS A 26 -8.49 9.59 -1.19
C LYS A 26 -8.68 8.55 -0.09
N ILE A 27 -7.64 8.24 0.69
CA ILE A 27 -7.71 7.30 1.81
C ILE A 27 -8.29 7.97 3.07
N GLY A 28 -8.11 9.29 3.24
CA GLY A 28 -8.49 10.01 4.45
C GLY A 28 -7.42 9.99 5.54
N ILE A 29 -6.13 9.95 5.17
CA ILE A 29 -4.97 10.00 6.09
C ILE A 29 -4.08 11.20 5.74
N SER A 30 -3.10 11.51 6.61
CA SER A 30 -2.12 12.56 6.29
C SER A 30 -1.14 12.11 5.20
N ARG A 31 -0.60 13.08 4.45
CA ARG A 31 0.49 12.82 3.48
C ARG A 31 1.72 12.26 4.17
N GLU A 32 2.00 12.72 5.38
CA GLU A 32 3.11 12.27 6.22
C GLU A 32 2.94 10.80 6.61
N THR A 33 1.70 10.36 6.88
CA THR A 33 1.38 8.93 7.10
C THR A 33 1.70 8.11 5.84
N VAL A 34 1.31 8.58 4.64
CA VAL A 34 1.68 7.92 3.37
C VAL A 34 3.20 7.83 3.22
N VAL A 35 3.95 8.92 3.46
CA VAL A 35 5.42 8.92 3.41
C VAL A 35 6.01 7.90 4.38
N ALA A 36 5.51 7.84 5.61
CA ALA A 36 6.00 6.92 6.63
C ALA A 36 5.72 5.45 6.27
N ILE A 37 4.57 5.15 5.67
CA ILE A 37 4.25 3.82 5.13
C ILE A 37 5.23 3.48 4.00
N GLU A 38 5.38 4.36 2.99
CA GLU A 38 6.21 4.11 1.80
C GLU A 38 7.71 3.99 2.08
N ASN A 39 8.17 4.52 3.20
CA ASN A 39 9.55 4.43 3.68
C ASN A 39 9.71 3.40 4.81
N GLU A 40 8.70 2.56 5.04
CA GLU A 40 8.73 1.46 5.99
C GLU A 40 9.10 1.88 7.43
N HIS A 41 8.60 3.04 7.87
CA HIS A 41 8.85 3.51 9.21
C HIS A 41 8.30 2.49 10.23
N PRO A 42 9.12 1.90 11.12
CA PRO A 42 8.75 0.70 11.86
C PRO A 42 7.46 0.83 12.68
N LYS A 43 7.31 1.97 13.38
CA LYS A 43 6.09 2.22 14.18
C LYS A 43 4.83 2.25 13.31
N THR A 44 4.93 2.81 12.11
CA THR A 44 3.80 3.02 11.20
C THR A 44 3.41 1.73 10.51
N ILE A 45 4.39 0.93 10.05
CA ILE A 45 4.12 -0.37 9.44
C ILE A 45 3.53 -1.35 10.46
N ASN A 46 4.08 -1.40 11.68
CA ASN A 46 3.59 -2.31 12.72
C ASN A 46 2.16 -1.99 13.18
N SER A 47 1.69 -0.76 12.97
CA SER A 47 0.32 -0.34 13.27
C SER A 47 -0.56 -0.18 12.02
N LEU A 48 -0.10 -0.61 10.84
CA LEU A 48 -0.82 -0.43 9.59
C LEU A 48 -2.07 -1.31 9.57
N SER A 49 -3.25 -0.70 9.42
CA SER A 49 -4.51 -1.43 9.38
C SER A 49 -4.79 -2.03 8.01
N LEU A 50 -5.48 -3.17 7.99
CA LEU A 50 -5.94 -3.81 6.76
C LEU A 50 -6.90 -2.90 5.97
N GLU A 51 -7.66 -2.04 6.65
CA GLU A 51 -8.54 -1.06 6.02
C GLU A 51 -7.77 -0.07 5.13
N VAL A 52 -6.65 0.48 5.62
CA VAL A 52 -5.80 1.39 4.84
C VAL A 52 -5.23 0.66 3.63
N VAL A 53 -4.75 -0.58 3.80
CA VAL A 53 -4.19 -1.39 2.71
C VAL A 53 -5.26 -1.71 1.65
N ASN A 54 -6.46 -2.12 2.06
CA ASN A 54 -7.57 -2.42 1.15
C ASN A 54 -8.04 -1.18 0.39
N THR A 55 -8.11 -0.04 1.07
CA THR A 55 -8.52 1.23 0.45
C THR A 55 -7.47 1.68 -0.57
N TRP A 56 -6.18 1.62 -0.21
CA TRP A 56 -5.07 1.90 -1.12
C TRP A 56 -5.11 1.03 -2.36
N TRP A 57 -5.28 -0.28 -2.17
CA TRP A 57 -5.45 -1.23 -3.26
C TRP A 57 -6.67 -0.90 -4.12
N GLY A 58 -7.83 -0.65 -3.52
CA GLY A 58 -9.06 -0.29 -4.23
C GLY A 58 -8.93 0.97 -5.09
N ILE A 59 -8.17 1.97 -4.61
CA ILE A 59 -7.89 3.20 -5.35
C ILE A 59 -6.96 2.95 -6.53
N CYS A 60 -5.89 2.17 -6.34
CA CYS A 60 -4.87 1.97 -7.36
C CYS A 60 -5.23 0.90 -8.40
N ARG A 61 -5.97 -0.14 -8.03
CA ARG A 61 -6.13 -1.37 -8.83
C ARG A 61 -6.62 -1.15 -10.26
N ALA A 62 -7.45 -0.14 -10.49
CA ALA A 62 -8.03 0.14 -11.81
C ALA A 62 -7.01 0.81 -12.77
N SER A 63 -5.91 1.32 -12.24
CA SER A 63 -4.91 2.11 -12.96
C SER A 63 -3.54 1.45 -12.98
N VAL A 64 -3.43 0.20 -12.55
CA VAL A 64 -2.19 -0.59 -12.57
C VAL A 64 -2.36 -1.85 -13.42
N SER A 65 -1.26 -2.30 -14.03
CA SER A 65 -1.20 -3.46 -14.92
C SER A 65 -1.60 -4.77 -14.23
N GLU A 66 -2.09 -5.75 -15.00
CA GLU A 66 -2.43 -7.08 -14.48
C GLU A 66 -1.24 -7.75 -13.77
N ALA A 67 -0.02 -7.52 -14.25
CA ALA A 67 1.20 -7.99 -13.62
C ALA A 67 1.39 -7.41 -12.21
N SER A 68 1.23 -6.09 -12.05
CA SER A 68 1.29 -5.44 -10.73
C SER A 68 0.14 -5.87 -9.82
N GLN A 69 -1.05 -6.08 -10.37
CA GLN A 69 -2.19 -6.62 -9.62
C GLN A 69 -1.90 -8.03 -9.07
N LEU A 70 -1.30 -8.89 -9.89
CA LEU A 70 -0.93 -10.26 -9.50
C LEU A 70 0.18 -10.23 -8.45
N ALA A 71 1.24 -9.44 -8.67
CA ALA A 71 2.34 -9.30 -7.72
C ALA A 71 1.84 -8.85 -6.33
N PHE A 72 0.97 -7.84 -6.29
CA PHE A 72 0.38 -7.37 -5.04
C PHE A 72 -0.49 -8.44 -4.35
N LYS A 73 -1.33 -9.16 -5.10
CA LYS A 73 -2.13 -10.27 -4.54
C LYS A 73 -1.27 -11.36 -3.93
N VAL A 74 -0.19 -11.77 -4.61
CA VAL A 74 0.76 -12.77 -4.10
C VAL A 74 1.39 -12.29 -2.80
N GLN A 75 1.79 -11.02 -2.72
CA GLN A 75 2.39 -10.45 -1.53
C GLN A 75 1.40 -10.41 -0.35
N VAL A 76 0.17 -9.94 -0.58
CA VAL A 76 -0.91 -9.92 0.43
C VAL A 76 -1.20 -11.34 0.91
N MET A 77 -1.37 -12.32 0.01
CA MET A 77 -1.59 -13.70 0.41
C MET A 77 -0.41 -14.27 1.20
N THR A 78 0.82 -14.01 0.78
CA THR A 78 2.03 -14.46 1.51
C THR A 78 2.07 -13.87 2.92
N PHE A 79 1.71 -12.60 3.09
CA PHE A 79 1.75 -11.94 4.39
C PHE A 79 0.62 -12.40 5.32
N PHE A 80 -0.62 -12.45 4.82
CA PHE A 80 -1.79 -12.77 5.65
C PHE A 80 -2.08 -14.27 5.80
N SER A 81 -1.52 -15.14 4.95
CA SER A 81 -1.63 -16.61 5.13
C SER A 81 -0.54 -17.19 6.04
N LEU A 82 0.41 -16.35 6.49
CA LEU A 82 1.45 -16.72 7.45
C LEU A 82 1.14 -16.23 8.88
N GLN A 83 -0.08 -15.74 9.13
CA GLN A 83 -0.59 -15.44 10.48
C GLN A 83 -1.50 -16.54 11.00
#